data_AF-A0A9D9X0N6-F1
#
_entry.id   AF-A0A9D9X0N6-F1
#
_cell.length_a   1.000
_cell.length_b   1.000
_cell.length_c   1.000
_cell.angle_alpha   90.00
_cell.angle_beta   90.00
_cell.angle_gamma   90.00
#
_symmetry.space_group_name_H-M   'P 1'
#
loop_
_entity.id
_entity.type
_entity.pdbx_description
1 polymer ?
#
loop_
_entity_poly.entity_id
_entity_poly.type
_entity_poly.pdbx_seq_one_letter_code
_entity_poly.pdbx_strand_id
1 'polypeptide(L)'
;MKVLITGASGLVGTELQKSFSAKGYDMLLASRKEPTDDKHVKWSIEDGFADPEKLEGIDVIVHLAGENVSGLRWTDDKKKAIRDSRVLGTRNVVDAISKLKNKPKTFIASSAIGFYGERGE
;
A
#
# COMPACT_ATOMS: atom_id res chain seq x y z
N MET A 1 12.74 12.72 -5.91
CA MET A 1 11.44 12.08 -6.15
C MET A 1 10.89 11.64 -4.81
N LYS A 2 9.62 11.93 -4.54
CA LYS A 2 8.92 11.53 -3.31
C LYS A 2 7.98 10.37 -3.60
N VAL A 3 8.11 9.29 -2.84
CA VAL A 3 7.38 8.04 -3.08
C VAL A 3 6.58 7.62 -1.84
N LEU A 4 5.28 7.37 -2.00
CA LEU A 4 4.47 6.71 -0.98
C LEU A 4 4.61 5.20 -1.10
N ILE A 5 4.82 4.50 0.01
CA ILE A 5 4.80 3.04 0.05
C ILE A 5 3.81 2.59 1.11
N THR A 6 2.73 1.93 0.70
CA THR A 6 1.87 1.16 1.62
C THR A 6 2.39 -0.26 1.75
N GLY A 7 2.20 -0.90 2.91
CA GLY A 7 2.77 -2.23 3.15
C GLY A 7 4.30 -2.21 3.24
N ALA A 8 4.87 -1.06 3.57
CA ALA A 8 6.32 -0.83 3.61
C ALA A 8 7.04 -1.78 4.57
N SER A 9 6.43 -2.15 5.70
CA SER A 9 7.00 -3.08 6.67
C SER A 9 6.97 -4.55 6.25
N GLY A 10 6.39 -4.88 5.10
CA GLY A 10 6.35 -6.24 4.58
C GLY A 10 7.65 -6.67 3.90
N LEU A 11 7.72 -7.93 3.48
CA LEU A 11 8.88 -8.53 2.81
C LEU A 11 9.39 -7.69 1.62
N VAL A 12 8.51 -7.44 0.65
CA VAL A 12 8.85 -6.65 -0.55
C VAL A 12 9.06 -5.17 -0.21
N GLY A 13 8.23 -4.62 0.69
CA GLY A 13 8.31 -3.21 1.08
C GLY A 13 9.65 -2.85 1.73
N THR A 14 10.22 -3.74 2.54
CA THR A 14 11.49 -3.50 3.24
C THR A 14 12.67 -3.49 2.26
N GLU A 15 12.71 -4.42 1.31
CA GLU A 15 13.74 -4.42 0.27
C GLU A 15 13.60 -3.24 -0.70
N LEU A 16 12.36 -2.84 -1.01
CA LEU A 16 12.10 -1.65 -1.81
C LEU A 16 12.62 -0.38 -1.12
N GLN A 17 12.39 -0.23 0.19
CA GLN A 17 12.90 0.89 0.96
C GLN A 17 14.43 0.98 0.91
N LYS A 18 15.14 -0.15 1.05
CA LYS A 18 16.61 -0.18 0.93
C LYS A 18 17.06 0.27 -0.46
N SER A 19 16.43 -0.26 -1.51
CA SER A 19 16.75 0.08 -2.90
C SER A 19 16.50 1.56 -3.20
N PHE A 20 15.39 2.13 -2.72
CA PHE A 20 15.03 3.54 -2.92
C PHE A 20 15.90 4.48 -2.09
N SER A 21 16.25 4.09 -0.86
CA SER A 21 17.20 4.84 -0.02
C SER A 21 18.57 4.93 -0.71
N ALA A 22 19.08 3.83 -1.26
CA ALA A 22 20.35 3.82 -1.99
C ALA A 22 20.36 4.72 -3.23
N LYS A 23 19.18 5.06 -3.78
CA LYS A 23 18.99 5.97 -4.91
C LYS A 23 18.67 7.42 -4.49
N GLY A 24 18.60 7.70 -3.18
CA GLY A 24 18.30 9.02 -2.66
C GLY A 24 16.84 9.47 -2.86
N TYR A 25 15.90 8.52 -2.95
CA TYR A 25 14.47 8.88 -3.00
C TYR A 25 13.95 9.24 -1.62
N ASP A 26 13.09 10.27 -1.56
CA ASP A 26 12.34 10.60 -0.37
C ASP A 26 11.11 9.68 -0.28
N MET A 27 10.82 9.18 0.92
CA MET A 27 9.81 8.14 1.12
C MET A 27 8.85 8.53 2.23
N LEU A 28 7.55 8.40 1.93
CA LEU A 28 6.50 8.39 2.92
C LEU A 28 6.00 6.95 3.09
N LEU A 29 6.06 6.43 4.30
CA LEU A 29 5.76 5.05 4.64
C LEU A 29 4.40 4.96 5.31
N ALA A 30 3.43 4.37 4.62
CA ALA A 30 2.08 4.21 5.12
C ALA A 30 1.95 2.92 5.93
N SER A 31 1.52 3.06 7.19
CA SER A 31 1.42 1.95 8.13
C SER A 31 0.15 2.07 9.00
N ARG A 32 -0.30 0.95 9.56
CA ARG A 32 -1.43 0.93 10.50
C ARG A 32 -1.09 1.49 11.89
N LYS A 33 0.21 1.64 12.20
CA LYS A 33 0.68 2.15 13.49
C LYS A 33 0.69 3.68 13.48
N GLU A 34 0.61 4.26 14.68
CA GLU A 34 0.84 5.69 14.85
C GLU A 34 2.25 6.07 14.35
N PRO A 35 2.39 7.15 13.57
CA PRO A 35 3.67 7.61 13.07
C PRO A 35 4.52 8.13 14.23
N THR A 36 5.79 7.72 14.27
CA THR A 36 6.77 8.21 15.25
C THR A 36 7.68 9.30 14.70
N ASP A 37 7.58 9.58 13.39
CA ASP A 37 8.37 10.57 12.67
C ASP A 37 7.61 11.04 11.41
N ASP A 38 8.17 12.02 10.71
CA ASP A 38 7.57 12.60 9.51
C ASP A 38 7.64 11.72 8.25
N LYS A 39 8.45 10.66 8.27
CA LYS A 39 8.53 9.67 7.19
C LYS A 39 7.39 8.66 7.25
N HIS A 40 6.60 8.66 8.31
CA HIS A 40 5.47 7.77 8.47
C HIS A 40 4.13 8.52 8.39
N VAL A 41 3.14 7.85 7.82
CA VAL A 41 1.75 8.28 7.83
C VAL A 41 0.86 7.12 8.26
N LYS A 42 -0.11 7.41 9.13
CA LYS A 42 -1.10 6.41 9.54
C LYS A 42 -2.08 6.16 8.40
N TRP A 43 -2.25 4.89 8.07
CA TRP A 43 -3.18 4.40 7.07
C TRP A 43 -3.75 3.02 7.45
N SER A 44 -5.06 2.86 7.32
CA SER A 44 -5.77 1.58 7.47
C SER A 44 -6.82 1.38 6.37
N ILE A 45 -7.34 0.17 6.24
CA ILE A 45 -8.42 -0.14 5.29
C ILE A 45 -9.75 0.42 5.79
N GLU A 46 -9.89 0.53 7.10
CA GLU A 46 -11.09 0.97 7.79
C GLU A 46 -11.21 2.50 7.78
N ASP A 47 -10.09 3.21 8.02
CA ASP A 47 -10.07 4.65 8.27
C ASP A 47 -9.43 5.45 7.11
N GLY A 48 -8.78 4.77 6.17
CA GLY A 48 -7.98 5.45 5.13
C GLY A 48 -6.76 6.15 5.72
N PHE A 49 -6.31 7.24 5.09
CA PHE A 49 -5.20 8.06 5.58
C PHE A 49 -5.68 9.00 6.68
N ALA A 50 -5.02 8.99 7.84
CA ALA A 50 -5.34 9.91 8.93
C ALA A 50 -4.99 11.37 8.59
N ASP A 51 -3.93 11.56 7.79
CA ASP A 51 -3.49 12.87 7.30
C ASP A 51 -3.31 12.81 5.77
N PRO A 52 -4.41 12.97 5.00
CA PRO A 52 -4.38 12.92 3.55
C PRO A 52 -3.53 14.04 2.92
N GLU A 53 -3.34 15.17 3.61
CA GLU A 53 -2.58 16.31 3.09
C GLU A 53 -1.09 15.98 2.94
N LYS A 54 -0.56 15.03 3.74
CA LYS A 54 0.81 14.51 3.57
C LYS A 54 1.08 13.84 2.22
N LEU A 55 0.03 13.47 1.48
CA LEU A 55 0.16 12.91 0.13
C LEU A 55 0.39 14.00 -0.94
N GLU A 56 0.20 15.27 -0.62
CA GLU A 56 0.53 16.36 -1.55
C GLU A 56 2.02 16.34 -1.92
N GLY A 57 2.29 16.57 -3.21
CA GLY A 57 3.65 16.55 -3.75
C GLY A 57 4.29 15.17 -3.87
N ILE A 58 3.54 14.08 -3.66
CA ILE A 58 4.03 12.73 -3.96
C ILE A 58 4.05 12.50 -5.48
N ASP A 59 5.19 12.04 -6.00
CA ASP A 59 5.37 11.77 -7.42
C ASP A 59 4.79 10.40 -7.82
N VAL A 60 5.03 9.40 -6.96
CA VAL A 60 4.72 7.99 -7.21
C VAL A 60 4.13 7.35 -5.96
N ILE A 61 3.12 6.50 -6.14
CA ILE A 61 2.58 5.66 -5.08
C ILE A 61 2.83 4.19 -5.43
N VAL A 62 3.38 3.43 -4.48
CA VAL A 62 3.56 1.98 -4.57
C VAL A 62 2.66 1.30 -3.52
N HIS A 63 1.61 0.64 -3.99
CA HIS A 63 0.61 0.00 -3.15
C HIS A 63 0.88 -1.51 -2.98
N LEU A 64 1.59 -1.86 -1.90
CA LEU A 64 1.93 -3.24 -1.53
C LEU A 64 1.12 -3.76 -0.33
N ALA A 65 0.30 -2.92 0.30
CA ALA A 65 -0.51 -3.35 1.43
C ALA A 65 -1.52 -4.43 1.02
N GLY A 66 -1.60 -5.49 1.81
CA GLY A 66 -2.55 -6.56 1.62
C GLY A 66 -2.45 -7.57 2.75
N GLU A 67 -3.56 -8.23 3.05
CA GLU A 67 -3.60 -9.31 4.03
C GLU A 67 -2.78 -10.49 3.51
N ASN A 68 -2.02 -11.12 4.42
CA ASN A 68 -1.18 -12.27 4.12
C ASN A 68 -2.03 -13.46 3.69
N VAL A 69 -1.67 -14.07 2.55
CA VAL A 69 -2.41 -15.18 1.93
C VAL A 69 -1.87 -16.55 2.31
N SER A 70 -0.68 -16.61 2.90
CA SER A 70 -0.04 -17.85 3.36
C SER A 70 -0.75 -18.40 4.61
N GLY A 71 -0.81 -19.72 4.74
CA GLY A 71 -1.46 -20.42 5.86
C GLY A 71 -2.34 -21.59 5.40
N LEU A 72 -2.71 -22.47 6.33
CA LEU A 72 -3.29 -23.79 5.99
C LEU A 72 -4.78 -23.76 5.64
N ARG A 73 -5.59 -22.85 6.21
CA ARG A 73 -7.04 -22.82 5.96
C ARG A 73 -7.59 -21.40 5.88
N TRP A 74 -8.25 -21.09 4.77
CA TRP A 74 -8.99 -19.85 4.62
C TRP A 74 -10.43 -20.04 5.13
N THR A 75 -10.69 -19.60 6.36
CA THR A 75 -12.05 -19.37 6.85
C THR A 75 -12.72 -18.28 6.02
N ASP A 76 -14.05 -18.16 6.11
CA ASP A 76 -14.76 -17.11 5.38
C ASP A 76 -14.34 -15.71 5.82
N ASP A 77 -14.04 -15.52 7.11
CA ASP A 77 -13.44 -14.28 7.62
C ASP A 77 -12.07 -14.01 7.01
N LYS A 78 -11.22 -15.04 6.86
CA LYS A 78 -9.91 -14.88 6.24
C LYS A 78 -10.03 -14.53 4.75
N LYS A 79 -10.94 -15.18 4.01
CA LYS A 79 -11.24 -14.85 2.62
C LYS A 79 -11.72 -13.40 2.48
N LYS A 80 -12.62 -12.98 3.38
CA LYS A 80 -13.11 -11.60 3.43
C LYS A 80 -11.97 -10.62 3.68
N ALA A 81 -11.11 -10.86 4.67
CA ALA A 81 -9.94 -10.02 4.96
C ALA A 81 -8.96 -9.94 3.76
N ILE A 82 -8.69 -11.07 3.10
CA ILE A 82 -7.85 -11.12 1.88
C ILE A 82 -8.43 -10.26 0.77
N ARG A 83 -9.74 -10.36 0.54
CA ARG A 83 -10.45 -9.59 -0.49
C ARG A 83 -10.52 -8.11 -0.14
N ASP A 84 -10.96 -7.78 1.06
CA ASP A 84 -11.21 -6.40 1.48
C ASP A 84 -9.92 -5.60 1.59
N SER A 85 -8.84 -6.21 2.09
CA SER A 85 -7.52 -5.56 2.12
C SER A 85 -7.01 -5.12 0.75
N ARG A 86 -7.46 -5.78 -0.33
CA ARG A 86 -7.13 -5.41 -1.71
C ARG A 86 -8.15 -4.45 -2.28
N VAL A 87 -9.43 -4.82 -2.24
CA VAL A 87 -10.49 -4.03 -2.88
C VAL A 87 -10.73 -2.71 -2.16
N LEU A 88 -10.96 -2.74 -0.84
CA LEU A 88 -11.20 -1.53 -0.06
C LEU A 88 -9.91 -0.77 0.17
N GLY A 89 -8.80 -1.48 0.43
CA GLY A 89 -7.48 -0.85 0.56
C GLY A 89 -7.08 -0.02 -0.66
N THR A 90 -7.21 -0.58 -1.87
CA THR A 90 -6.91 0.17 -3.10
C THR A 90 -7.90 1.32 -3.32
N ARG A 91 -9.20 1.12 -3.07
CA ARG A 91 -10.21 2.20 -3.19
C ARG A 91 -9.87 3.38 -2.29
N ASN A 92 -9.55 3.15 -1.02
CA ASN A 92 -9.20 4.22 -0.09
C ASN A 92 -7.99 5.04 -0.56
N VAL A 93 -6.98 4.38 -1.12
CA VAL A 93 -5.80 5.07 -1.65
C VAL A 93 -6.18 5.92 -2.87
N VAL A 94 -6.99 5.39 -3.78
CA VAL A 94 -7.47 6.13 -4.96
C VAL A 94 -8.38 7.29 -4.57
N ASP A 95 -9.25 7.11 -3.58
CA ASP A 95 -10.13 8.15 -3.07
C ASP A 95 -9.32 9.28 -2.42
N ALA A 96 -8.25 8.96 -1.69
CA ALA A 96 -7.32 9.96 -1.17
C ALA A 96 -6.63 10.72 -2.32
N ILE A 97 -6.12 10.02 -3.33
CA ILE A 97 -5.53 10.63 -4.54
C ILE A 97 -6.53 11.56 -5.24
N SER A 98 -7.80 11.19 -5.31
CA SER A 98 -8.83 11.96 -6.02
C SER A 98 -9.03 13.37 -5.43
N LYS A 99 -8.75 13.53 -4.13
CA LYS A 99 -8.92 14.76 -3.35
C LYS A 99 -7.70 15.67 -3.39
N LEU A 100 -6.57 15.21 -3.91
CA LEU A 100 -5.34 15.99 -4.00
C LEU A 100 -5.42 17.04 -5.10
N LYS A 101 -4.82 18.20 -4.85
CA LYS A 101 -4.60 19.26 -5.85
C LYS A 101 -3.55 18.80 -6.86
N ASN A 102 -2.41 18.30 -6.37
CA ASN A 102 -1.34 17.79 -7.22
C ASN A 102 -1.30 16.27 -7.13
N LYS A 103 -1.96 15.62 -8.10
CA LYS A 103 -2.06 14.17 -8.13
C LYS A 103 -0.71 13.53 -8.51
N PRO A 104 -0.35 12.38 -7.89
CA PRO A 104 0.82 11.61 -8.30
C PRO A 104 0.70 11.20 -9.76
N LYS A 105 1.84 11.19 -10.46
CA LYS A 105 1.89 10.84 -11.89
C LYS A 105 1.78 9.34 -12.12
N THR A 106 2.15 8.55 -11.12
CA THR A 106 2.22 7.09 -11.24
C THR A 106 1.65 6.40 -10.00
N PHE A 107 0.78 5.43 -10.23
CA PHE A 107 0.26 4.51 -9.23
C PHE A 107 0.61 3.08 -9.61
N ILE A 108 1.40 2.41 -8.78
CA ILE A 108 1.82 1.02 -8.97
C ILE A 108 1.13 0.17 -7.91
N ALA A 109 0.25 -0.74 -8.33
CA ALA A 109 -0.43 -1.65 -7.42
C ALA A 109 0.14 -3.07 -7.55
N SER A 110 0.40 -3.70 -6.41
CA SER A 110 0.69 -5.13 -6.36
C SER A 110 -0.53 -5.95 -6.81
N SER A 111 -0.25 -7.03 -7.51
CA SER A 111 -1.24 -8.03 -7.94
C SER A 111 -0.62 -9.43 -7.79
N ALA A 112 -1.27 -10.45 -8.32
CA ALA A 112 -0.75 -11.81 -8.27
C ALA A 112 -1.14 -12.60 -9.52
N ILE A 113 -0.33 -13.62 -9.83
CA ILE A 113 -0.60 -14.58 -10.92
C ILE A 113 -1.94 -15.32 -10.76
N GLY A 114 -2.49 -15.37 -9.53
CA GLY A 114 -3.81 -15.94 -9.26
C GLY A 114 -4.95 -15.30 -10.06
N PHE A 115 -4.74 -14.11 -10.64
CA PHE A 115 -5.66 -13.53 -11.63
C PHE A 115 -5.95 -14.48 -12.81
N TYR A 116 -4.95 -15.26 -13.22
CA TYR A 116 -5.07 -16.20 -14.34
C TYR A 116 -5.75 -17.52 -13.99
N GLY A 117 -6.13 -17.71 -12.72
CA GLY A 117 -6.72 -18.95 -12.22
C GLY A 117 -5.72 -20.11 -12.13
N GLU A 118 -6.20 -21.21 -11.56
CA GLU A 118 -5.53 -22.50 -11.66
C GLU A 118 -5.67 -23.01 -13.09
N ARG A 119 -4.56 -23.21 -13.78
CA ARG A 119 -4.55 -23.68 -15.17
C ARG A 119 -4.37 -25.19 -15.31
N GLY A 120 -4.40 -25.92 -14.18
CA GLY A 120 -4.10 -27.35 -14.11
C GLY A 120 -2.63 -27.68 -14.35
N GLU A 121 -2.31 -28.98 -14.23
CA GLU A 121 -1.47 -29.66 -15.23
C GLU A 121 -2.36 -30.12 -16.38
#